data_AF-A0A2S9D1Y3-F1
#
_entry.id   AF-A0A2S9D1Y3-F1
#
_cell.length_a   1.000
_cell.length_b   1.000
_cell.length_c   1.000
_cell.angle_alpha   90.00
_cell.angle_beta   90.00
_cell.angle_gamma   90.00
#
_symmetry.space_group_name_H-M   'P 1'
#
loop_
_entity.id
_entity.type
_entity.pdbx_description
1 polymer ?
#
loop_
_entity_poly.entity_id
_entity_poly.type
_entity_poly.pdbx_seq_one_letter_code
_entity_poly.pdbx_strand_id
1 'polypeptide(L)'
;MAILVFNAKEISGEIKIVLIALFIAILCFCVWMLFQKNKKNMTTHIIVDEKGIHHYCNRNIVHSITYAELHPNPETDQYDVLLTEYDESAPGLCIYFFEPELKKATRKTVNLNIDTVITNGNLLLKNFVKGILIFRPDLKIAPNVLDLYQLGEFRK
;
A
#
# COMPACT_ATOMS: atom_id res chain seq x y z
N MET A 1 -15.76 -42.73 -20.03
CA MET A 1 -16.25 -41.39 -19.65
C MET A 1 -17.43 -41.06 -20.53
N ALA A 2 -18.65 -41.09 -19.99
CA ALA A 2 -19.84 -40.68 -20.72
C ALA A 2 -20.00 -39.16 -20.58
N ILE A 3 -20.03 -38.43 -21.70
CA ILE A 3 -20.35 -37.01 -21.71
C ILE A 3 -21.87 -36.92 -21.84
N LEU A 4 -22.54 -36.48 -20.77
CA LEU A 4 -23.97 -36.20 -20.78
C LEU A 4 -24.22 -34.93 -21.59
N VAL A 5 -24.70 -35.10 -22.83
CA VAL A 5 -25.10 -34.00 -23.72
C VAL A 5 -26.60 -33.77 -23.52
N PHE A 6 -26.95 -32.75 -22.75
CA PHE A 6 -28.35 -32.34 -22.57
C PHE A 6 -28.82 -31.50 -23.76
N ASN A 7 -29.86 -31.96 -24.45
CA ASN A 7 -30.47 -31.25 -25.57
C ASN A 7 -31.40 -30.14 -25.03
N ALA A 8 -31.09 -28.87 -25.31
CA ALA A 8 -31.79 -27.70 -24.74
C ALA A 8 -33.31 -27.65 -25.05
N LYS A 9 -33.78 -28.46 -26.00
CA LYS A 9 -35.17 -28.57 -26.42
C LYS A 9 -36.05 -29.39 -25.46
N GLU A 10 -35.46 -30.30 -24.68
CA GLU A 10 -36.18 -31.19 -23.74
C GLU A 10 -36.30 -30.64 -22.31
N ILE A 11 -35.67 -29.50 -22.04
CA ILE A 11 -35.70 -28.88 -20.71
C ILE A 11 -37.08 -28.25 -20.49
N SER A 12 -37.78 -28.68 -19.43
CA SER A 12 -39.09 -28.13 -19.04
C SER A 12 -38.99 -26.61 -18.80
N GLY A 13 -40.07 -25.89 -19.09
CA GLY A 13 -40.11 -24.43 -18.93
C GLY A 13 -39.74 -23.96 -17.52
N GLU A 14 -40.11 -24.75 -16.51
CA GLU A 14 -39.80 -24.49 -15.11
C GLU A 14 -38.28 -24.54 -14.82
N ILE A 15 -37.58 -25.54 -15.35
CA ILE A 15 -36.12 -25.64 -15.18
C ILE A 15 -35.41 -24.47 -15.88
N LYS A 16 -35.92 -24.02 -17.03
CA LYS A 16 -35.39 -22.81 -17.71
C LYS A 16 -35.56 -21.56 -16.86
N ILE A 17 -36.71 -21.39 -16.20
CA ILE A 17 -36.97 -20.26 -15.30
C ILE A 17 -36.00 -20.29 -14.11
N VAL A 18 -35.78 -21.47 -13.50
CA VAL A 18 -34.83 -21.62 -12.39
C VAL A 18 -33.39 -21.31 -12.82
N LEU A 19 -32.97 -21.77 -14.01
CA LEU A 19 -31.64 -21.46 -14.57
C LEU A 19 -31.46 -19.97 -14.82
N ILE A 20 -32.48 -19.29 -15.37
CA ILE A 20 -32.44 -17.84 -15.60
C ILE A 20 -32.34 -17.10 -14.26
N ALA A 21 -33.14 -17.49 -13.26
CA ALA A 21 -33.09 -16.87 -11.93
C ALA A 21 -31.71 -17.04 -11.27
N LEU A 22 -31.12 -18.24 -11.37
CA LEU A 22 -29.78 -18.52 -10.85
C LEU A 22 -28.72 -17.67 -11.57
N PHE A 23 -28.82 -17.54 -12.90
CA PHE A 23 -27.89 -16.73 -13.68
C PHE A 23 -27.96 -15.25 -13.29
N ILE A 24 -29.16 -14.71 -13.10
CA ILE A 24 -29.37 -13.34 -12.63
C ILE A 24 -28.78 -13.16 -11.22
N ALA A 25 -29.00 -14.11 -10.31
CA ALA A 25 -28.45 -14.04 -8.95
C ALA A 25 -26.91 -14.01 -8.95
N ILE A 26 -26.27 -14.85 -9.79
CA ILE A 26 -24.82 -14.86 -9.96
C ILE A 26 -24.33 -13.52 -10.53
N LEU A 27 -25.00 -12.98 -11.55
CA LEU A 27 -24.67 -11.67 -12.12
C LEU A 27 -24.76 -10.56 -11.08
N CYS A 28 -25.84 -10.51 -10.30
CA CYS A 28 -26.00 -9.54 -9.22
C CYS A 28 -24.89 -9.66 -8.17
N PHE A 29 -24.51 -10.88 -7.80
CA PHE A 29 -23.42 -11.13 -6.86
C PHE A 29 -22.06 -10.65 -7.42
N CYS A 30 -21.76 -10.94 -8.68
CA CYS A 30 -20.54 -10.47 -9.35
C CYS A 30 -20.49 -8.94 -9.40
N VAL A 31 -21.59 -8.28 -9.77
CA VAL A 31 -21.69 -6.82 -9.80
C VAL A 31 -21.49 -6.23 -8.41
N TRP A 32 -22.13 -6.80 -7.38
CA TRP A 32 -21.97 -6.36 -6.00
C TRP A 32 -20.52 -6.50 -5.50
N MET A 33 -19.84 -7.60 -5.82
CA MET A 33 -18.41 -7.78 -5.51
C MET A 33 -17.53 -6.70 -6.17
N LEU A 34 -17.80 -6.34 -7.42
CA LEU A 34 -17.06 -5.27 -8.11
C LEU A 34 -17.26 -3.91 -7.41
N PHE A 35 -18.49 -3.59 -7.01
CA PHE A 35 -18.77 -2.36 -6.26
C PHE A 35 -18.12 -2.34 -4.87
N GLN A 36 -18.11 -3.46 -4.16
CA GLN A 36 -17.40 -3.58 -2.87
C GLN A 36 -15.90 -3.38 -3.03
N LYS A 37 -15.30 -3.94 -4.10
CA LYS A 37 -13.86 -3.80 -4.37
C LYS A 37 -13.48 -2.35 -4.70
N ASN A 38 -14.34 -1.63 -5.43
CA ASN A 38 -14.12 -0.23 -5.81
C ASN A 38 -14.40 0.77 -4.67
N LYS A 39 -15.09 0.35 -3.60
CA LYS A 39 -15.25 1.15 -2.37
C LYS A 39 -13.98 1.20 -1.51
N LYS A 40 -12.90 0.53 -1.88
CA LYS A 40 -11.60 0.73 -1.23
C LYS A 40 -11.28 2.21 -1.28
N ASN A 41 -11.17 2.82 -0.11
CA ASN A 41 -11.03 4.25 0.07
C ASN A 41 -9.92 4.81 -0.84
N MET A 42 -10.31 5.39 -1.96
CA MET A 42 -9.40 5.86 -2.98
C MET A 42 -8.59 7.01 -2.41
N THR A 43 -7.27 6.89 -2.44
CA THR A 43 -6.43 7.96 -1.90
C THR A 43 -6.53 9.14 -2.87
N THR A 44 -6.87 10.31 -2.35
CA THR A 44 -7.08 11.56 -3.09
C THR A 44 -5.91 12.52 -2.97
N HIS A 45 -5.23 12.50 -1.82
CA HIS A 45 -4.02 13.28 -1.59
C HIS A 45 -3.20 12.68 -0.43
N ILE A 46 -1.94 13.08 -0.36
CA ILE A 46 -0.98 12.66 0.67
C ILE A 46 -0.42 13.91 1.34
N ILE A 47 -0.36 13.89 2.67
CA ILE A 47 0.22 14.98 3.48
C ILE A 47 1.35 14.40 4.31
N VAL A 48 2.47 15.12 4.37
CA VAL A 48 3.57 14.87 5.30
C VAL A 48 3.58 16.01 6.31
N ASP A 49 3.48 15.67 7.59
CA ASP A 49 3.42 16.61 8.72
C ASP A 49 4.35 16.17 9.85
N GLU A 50 4.24 16.80 11.03
CA GLU A 50 5.05 16.49 12.20
C GLU A 50 4.80 15.09 12.79
N LYS A 51 3.70 14.43 12.42
CA LYS A 51 3.34 13.09 12.91
C LYS A 51 3.80 12.00 11.96
N GLY A 52 3.89 12.28 10.66
CA GLY A 52 4.33 11.33 9.66
C GLY A 52 3.79 11.60 8.27
N ILE A 53 3.56 10.53 7.51
CA ILE A 53 2.97 10.57 6.18
C ILE A 53 1.58 9.94 6.20
N HIS A 54 0.60 10.66 5.66
CA HIS A 54 -0.81 10.33 5.76
C HIS A 54 -1.47 10.35 4.39
N HIS A 55 -2.17 9.27 4.08
CA HIS A 55 -2.97 9.11 2.88
C HIS A 55 -4.42 9.43 3.22
N TYR A 56 -5.02 10.32 2.44
CA TYR A 56 -6.39 10.79 2.66
C TYR A 56 -7.31 10.38 1.53
N CYS A 57 -8.50 9.89 1.88
CA CYS A 57 -9.64 9.83 0.99
C CYS A 57 -10.62 10.93 1.40
N ASN A 58 -10.73 11.98 0.57
CA ASN A 58 -11.51 13.19 0.87
C ASN A 58 -11.05 13.89 2.15
N ARG A 59 -11.67 13.60 3.31
CA ARG A 59 -11.31 14.18 4.62
C ARG A 59 -10.87 13.14 5.64
N ASN A 60 -10.92 11.87 5.28
CA ASN A 60 -10.63 10.77 6.18
C ASN A 60 -9.24 10.21 5.87
N ILE A 61 -8.45 9.98 6.91
CA ILE A 61 -7.17 9.27 6.80
C ILE A 61 -7.50 7.79 6.55
N VAL A 62 -6.93 7.23 5.49
CA VAL A 62 -7.13 5.84 5.09
C VAL A 62 -5.93 4.97 5.39
N HIS A 63 -4.74 5.58 5.38
CA HIS A 63 -3.49 4.94 5.73
C HIS A 63 -2.55 6.00 6.29
N SER A 64 -1.80 5.66 7.33
CA SER A 64 -0.84 6.54 7.96
C SER A 64 0.39 5.73 8.34
N ILE A 65 1.54 6.35 8.16
CA ILE A 65 2.82 5.90 8.68
C ILE A 65 3.30 7.01 9.60
N THR A 66 3.26 6.76 10.91
CA THR A 66 3.71 7.74 11.88
C THR A 66 5.18 7.56 12.25
N TYR A 67 5.85 8.63 12.63
CA TYR A 67 7.25 8.55 13.11
C TYR A 67 7.39 7.72 14.39
N ALA A 68 6.34 7.68 15.22
CA ALA A 68 6.33 6.91 16.46
C ALA A 68 6.30 5.39 16.22
N GLU A 69 5.71 4.95 15.10
CA GLU A 69 5.60 3.53 14.74
C GLU A 69 6.86 2.98 14.06
N LEU A 70 7.78 3.86 13.65
CA LEU A 70 9.05 3.44 13.08
C LEU A 70 9.87 2.66 14.11
N HIS A 71 10.52 1.61 13.67
CA HIS A 71 11.34 0.77 14.53
C HIS A 71 12.78 0.76 14.03
N PRO A 72 13.77 0.64 14.93
CA PRO A 72 15.13 0.33 14.52
C PRO A 72 15.18 -1.02 13.80
N ASN A 73 16.16 -1.17 12.92
CA ASN A 73 16.52 -2.44 12.33
C ASN A 73 16.95 -3.39 13.47
N PRO A 74 16.38 -4.61 13.55
CA PRO A 74 16.78 -5.58 14.56
C PRO A 74 18.24 -6.04 14.41
N GLU A 75 18.86 -5.82 13.25
CA GLU A 75 20.28 -6.07 13.01
C GLU A 75 21.11 -4.83 13.38
N THR A 76 21.87 -4.92 14.47
CA THR A 76 22.48 -3.80 15.23
C THR A 76 23.44 -2.89 14.42
N ASP A 77 23.99 -3.39 13.32
CA ASP A 77 25.02 -2.71 12.50
C ASP A 77 24.53 -2.23 11.13
N GLN A 78 23.23 -2.32 10.88
CA GLN A 78 22.64 -1.84 9.63
C GLN A 78 21.87 -0.52 9.81
N TYR A 79 21.54 0.09 8.69
CA TYR A 79 20.69 1.27 8.65
C TYR A 79 19.23 0.89 8.91
N ASP A 80 18.49 1.81 9.53
CA ASP A 80 17.06 1.70 9.82
C ASP A 80 16.20 2.25 8.67
N VAL A 81 16.78 3.19 7.91
CA VAL A 81 16.16 3.78 6.72
C VAL A 81 17.12 3.63 5.56
N LEU A 82 16.68 2.98 4.49
CA LEU A 82 17.53 2.57 3.38
C LEU A 82 16.75 2.50 2.08
N LEU A 83 17.45 2.40 0.95
CA LEU A 83 16.83 2.23 -0.36
C LEU A 83 16.68 0.74 -0.71
N THR A 84 15.69 0.39 -1.54
CA THR A 84 15.63 -0.95 -2.16
C THR A 84 16.84 -1.17 -3.06
N GLU A 85 17.41 -2.37 -3.01
CA GLU A 85 18.66 -2.68 -3.71
C GLU A 85 18.46 -2.96 -5.22
N TYR A 86 17.24 -3.34 -5.64
CA TYR A 86 17.00 -3.87 -7.00
C TYR A 86 15.56 -3.63 -7.49
N ASP A 87 15.28 -2.47 -8.09
CA ASP A 87 14.18 -2.32 -9.04
C ASP A 87 14.67 -1.51 -10.24
N GLU A 88 14.40 -2.00 -11.45
CA GLU A 88 14.77 -1.39 -12.73
C GLU A 88 14.11 -0.01 -12.95
N SER A 89 13.11 0.36 -12.13
CA SER A 89 12.28 1.55 -12.36
C SER A 89 12.61 2.76 -11.47
N ALA A 90 13.10 2.55 -10.23
CA ALA A 90 13.67 3.56 -9.31
C ALA A 90 13.88 2.93 -7.91
N PRO A 91 14.85 3.39 -7.11
CA PRO A 91 15.00 2.92 -5.73
C PRO A 91 13.82 3.40 -4.85
N GLY A 92 13.13 2.47 -4.20
CA GLY A 92 12.10 2.75 -3.21
C GLY A 92 12.69 2.99 -1.81
N LEU A 93 12.03 3.82 -1.00
CA LEU A 93 12.40 4.07 0.39
C LEU A 93 11.90 2.93 1.28
N CYS A 94 12.80 2.29 2.04
CA CYS A 94 12.47 1.25 3.01
C CYS A 94 12.63 1.74 4.45
N ILE A 95 11.73 1.29 5.30
CA ILE A 95 11.69 1.55 6.74
C ILE A 95 11.26 0.28 7.49
N TYR A 96 11.49 0.23 8.80
CA TYR A 96 11.08 -0.90 9.63
C TYR A 96 9.93 -0.50 10.55
N PHE A 97 9.00 -1.42 10.76
CA PHE A 97 7.90 -1.30 11.71
C PHE A 97 7.85 -2.51 12.61
N PHE A 98 7.43 -2.33 13.86
CA PHE A 98 7.10 -3.46 14.71
C PHE A 98 5.75 -4.04 14.30
N GLU A 99 5.73 -5.30 13.86
CA GLU A 99 4.49 -6.00 13.52
C GLU A 99 4.05 -6.84 14.73
N PRO A 100 2.98 -6.46 15.45
CA PRO A 100 2.60 -7.11 16.70
C PRO A 100 2.25 -8.59 16.54
N GLU A 101 1.65 -8.95 15.42
CA GLU A 101 1.26 -10.34 15.11
C GLU A 101 2.48 -11.26 14.99
N LEU A 102 3.55 -10.76 14.38
CA LEU A 102 4.79 -11.51 14.17
C LEU A 102 5.82 -11.30 15.29
N LYS A 103 5.52 -10.39 16.24
CA LYS A 103 6.40 -9.96 17.33
C LYS A 103 7.82 -9.59 16.86
N LYS A 104 7.93 -9.04 15.65
CA LYS A 104 9.22 -8.71 15.04
C LYS A 104 9.13 -7.42 14.25
N ALA A 105 10.27 -6.74 14.15
CA ALA A 105 10.44 -5.67 13.20
C ALA A 105 10.45 -6.22 11.77
N THR A 106 9.64 -5.62 10.90
CA THR A 106 9.48 -6.02 9.50
C THR A 106 9.79 -4.84 8.60
N ARG A 107 10.64 -5.08 7.59
CA ARG A 107 10.98 -4.10 6.56
C ARG A 107 9.78 -3.90 5.62
N LYS A 108 9.41 -2.64 5.37
CA LYS A 108 8.38 -2.26 4.40
C LYS A 108 8.87 -1.11 3.53
N THR A 109 8.48 -1.14 2.26
CA THR A 109 8.71 -0.03 1.34
C THR A 109 7.61 1.02 1.51
N VAL A 110 7.99 2.28 1.64
CA VAL A 110 7.06 3.41 1.67
C VAL A 110 6.47 3.58 0.28
N ASN A 111 5.21 3.22 0.13
CA ASN A 111 4.51 3.33 -1.14
C ASN A 111 3.56 4.53 -1.12
N LEU A 112 3.76 5.47 -2.04
CA LEU A 112 2.85 6.59 -2.28
C LEU A 112 1.67 6.17 -3.15
N ASN A 113 1.04 5.01 -2.84
CA ASN A 113 -0.01 4.47 -3.70
C ASN A 113 -1.24 5.37 -3.63
N ILE A 114 -1.56 5.98 -4.76
CA ILE A 114 -2.69 6.88 -4.94
C ILE A 114 -3.29 6.60 -6.32
N ASP A 115 -4.59 6.83 -6.47
CA ASP A 115 -5.30 6.55 -7.72
C ASP A 115 -5.09 7.62 -8.80
N THR A 116 -4.26 8.63 -8.51
CA THR A 116 -3.95 9.77 -9.40
C THR A 116 -2.44 9.85 -9.69
N VAL A 117 -2.04 10.59 -10.72
CA VAL A 117 -0.60 10.79 -10.98
C VAL A 117 -0.01 11.69 -9.90
N ILE A 118 1.02 11.21 -9.18
CA ILE A 118 1.82 12.04 -8.27
C ILE A 118 2.97 12.66 -9.05
N THR A 119 2.96 13.99 -9.16
CA THR A 119 4.07 14.73 -9.79
C THR A 119 5.16 15.13 -8.79
N ASN A 120 4.84 15.19 -7.50
CA ASN A 120 5.71 15.66 -6.42
C ASN A 120 6.14 14.57 -5.42
N GLY A 121 6.16 13.29 -5.83
CA GLY A 121 6.41 12.16 -4.94
C GLY A 121 7.77 12.21 -4.26
N ASN A 122 8.81 12.61 -4.99
CA ASN A 122 10.15 12.81 -4.42
C ASN A 122 10.19 13.90 -3.35
N LEU A 123 9.40 14.97 -3.50
CA LEU A 123 9.31 16.03 -2.50
C LEU A 123 8.60 15.56 -1.23
N LEU A 124 7.55 14.74 -1.38
CA LEU A 124 6.87 14.11 -0.24
C LEU A 124 7.84 13.21 0.53
N LEU A 125 8.55 12.31 -0.16
CA LEU A 125 9.51 11.41 0.48
C LEU A 125 10.68 12.18 1.10
N LYS A 126 11.19 13.23 0.44
CA LYS A 126 12.21 14.12 1.01
C LYS A 126 11.76 14.73 2.35
N ASN A 127 10.55 15.29 2.38
CA ASN A 127 10.01 15.87 3.61
C ASN A 127 9.77 14.80 4.69
N PHE A 128 9.35 13.60 4.28
CA PHE A 128 9.16 12.50 5.21
C PHE A 128 10.49 12.08 5.85
N VAL A 129 11.56 11.88 5.06
CA VAL A 129 12.91 11.57 5.55
C VAL A 129 13.46 12.70 6.42
N LYS A 130 13.24 13.96 6.04
CA LYS A 130 13.59 15.12 6.87
C LYS A 130 12.89 15.07 8.23
N GLY A 131 11.61 14.68 8.27
CA GLY A 131 10.91 14.48 9.52
C GLY A 131 11.47 13.32 10.34
N ILE A 132 11.91 12.21 9.72
CA ILE A 132 12.60 11.13 10.45
C ILE A 132 13.85 11.69 11.16
N LEU A 133 14.68 12.47 10.47
CA LEU A 133 15.88 13.09 11.06
C LEU A 133 15.57 14.01 12.24
N ILE A 134 14.41 14.67 12.24
CA ILE A 134 14.01 15.63 13.28
C ILE A 134 13.33 14.92 14.45
N PHE A 135 12.36 14.05 14.17
CA PHE A 135 11.47 13.46 15.19
C PHE A 135 11.95 12.10 15.68
N ARG A 136 12.84 11.43 14.94
CA ARG A 136 13.46 10.14 15.28
C ARG A 136 14.97 10.14 15.05
N PRO A 137 15.72 11.02 15.74
CA PRO A 137 17.17 11.11 15.60
C PRO A 137 17.91 9.87 16.12
N ASP A 138 17.21 8.97 16.81
CA ASP A 138 17.69 7.65 17.22
C ASP A 138 17.88 6.68 16.04
N LEU A 139 17.18 6.91 14.91
CA LEU A 139 17.25 6.04 13.74
C LEU A 139 18.42 6.38 12.82
N LYS A 140 19.18 5.35 12.41
CA LYS A 140 20.29 5.43 11.47
C LYS A 140 19.78 5.45 10.03
N ILE A 141 20.01 6.55 9.32
CA ILE A 141 19.65 6.68 7.91
C ILE A 141 20.86 6.40 7.03
N ALA A 142 20.67 5.57 5.99
CA ALA A 142 21.73 5.25 5.05
C ALA A 142 22.17 6.50 4.25
N PRO A 143 23.50 6.70 4.02
CA PRO A 143 24.01 7.87 3.31
C PRO A 143 23.41 8.06 1.91
N ASN A 144 23.17 6.97 1.19
CA ASN A 144 22.55 7.02 -0.14
C ASN A 144 21.11 7.57 -0.14
N VAL A 145 20.36 7.41 0.95
CA VAL A 145 19.04 8.04 1.12
C VAL A 145 19.20 9.55 1.26
N LEU A 146 20.18 10.00 2.05
CA LEU A 146 20.46 11.42 2.25
C LEU A 146 20.92 12.07 0.94
N ASP A 147 21.74 11.37 0.17
CA ASP A 147 22.24 11.83 -1.12
C ASP A 147 21.11 11.95 -2.15
N LEU A 148 20.24 10.93 -2.24
CA LEU A 148 19.09 10.92 -3.14
C LEU A 148 18.16 12.13 -2.91
N TYR A 149 17.89 12.45 -1.64
CA TYR A 149 17.00 13.56 -1.29
C TYR A 149 17.71 14.90 -1.06
N GLN A 150 19.03 14.95 -1.28
CA GLN A 150 19.86 16.15 -1.08
C GLN A 150 19.70 16.72 0.35
N LEU A 151 19.82 15.86 1.35
CA LEU A 151 19.72 16.18 2.78
C LEU A 151 21.10 16.14 3.47
N GLY A 152 22.17 16.43 2.72
CA GLY A 152 23.56 16.36 3.20
C GLY A 152 23.87 17.30 4.37
N GLU A 153 23.09 18.36 4.57
CA GLU A 153 23.19 19.26 5.74
C GLU A 153 22.90 18.56 7.07
N PHE A 154 22.27 17.39 7.05
CA PHE A 154 21.97 16.57 8.23
C PHE A 154 22.96 15.42 8.45
N ARG A 155 24.01 15.32 7.63
CA ARG A 155 25.07 14.32 7.80
C ARG A 155 25.90 14.69 9.04
N LYS A 156 25.54 14.13 10.19
CA LYS A 156 26.30 14.23 11.44
C LYS A 156 27.41 13.20 11.49
#